data_AF-A0A1V4H8Q3-F1
#
_entry.id   AF-A0A1V4H8Q3-F1
#
_cell.length_a   1.000
_cell.length_b   1.000
_cell.length_c   1.000
_cell.angle_alpha   90.00
_cell.angle_beta   90.00
_cell.angle_gamma   90.00
#
_symmetry.space_group_name_H-M   'P 1'
#
loop_
_entity.id
_entity.type
_entity.pdbx_description
1 polymer ?
#
loop_
_entity_poly.entity_id
_entity_poly.type
_entity_poly.pdbx_seq_one_letter_code
_entity_poly.pdbx_strand_id
1 'polypeptide(L)'
;MSKITLHLDEILNELGITRNHLAVEAKVRPTTLLEMVHGKTQAVKFDTLIKILDTLNIIAFKNCFERRYTIGDLIKYEFTLRMVNGIPIDLMDDDFEEV
;
A
#
# COMPACT_ATOMS: atom_id res chain seq x y z
N MET A 1 -10.04 12.28 7.29
CA MET A 1 -9.47 11.89 5.98
C MET A 1 -8.87 10.50 6.07
N SER A 2 -9.23 9.62 5.14
CA SER A 2 -8.61 8.31 4.97
C SER A 2 -7.52 8.40 3.89
N LYS A 3 -6.43 7.65 4.06
CA LYS A 3 -5.34 7.54 3.10
C LYS A 3 -4.88 6.08 3.00
N ILE A 4 -4.63 5.63 1.78
CA ILE A 4 -3.94 4.36 1.51
C ILE A 4 -2.53 4.70 1.04
N THR A 5 -1.53 4.04 1.64
CA THR A 5 -0.12 4.17 1.27
C THR A 5 0.45 2.78 0.98
N LEU A 6 1.32 2.68 -0.02
CA LEU A 6 2.01 1.45 -0.39
C LEU A 6 3.45 1.47 0.15
N HIS A 7 3.83 0.46 0.92
CA HIS A 7 5.15 0.35 1.58
C HIS A 7 6.13 -0.50 0.75
N LEU A 8 6.11 -0.35 -0.57
CA LEU A 8 6.93 -1.17 -1.44
C LEU A 8 8.43 -0.87 -1.29
N ASP A 9 8.82 0.39 -1.09
CA ASP A 9 10.23 0.77 -0.98
C ASP A 9 10.92 0.11 0.23
N GLU A 10 10.21 -0.06 1.35
CA GLU A 10 10.74 -0.75 2.54
C GLU A 10 11.01 -2.23 2.25
N ILE A 11 10.05 -2.92 1.64
CA ILE A 11 10.17 -4.33 1.24
C ILE A 11 11.33 -4.53 0.24
N LEU A 12 11.49 -3.62 -0.71
CA LEU A 12 12.55 -3.71 -1.71
C LEU A 12 13.94 -3.49 -1.09
N ASN A 13 14.04 -2.59 -0.13
CA ASN A 13 15.28 -2.39 0.63
C ASN A 13 15.61 -3.63 1.48
N GLU A 14 14.62 -4.25 2.13
CA GLU A 14 14.80 -5.52 2.86
C GLU A 14 15.32 -6.64 1.94
N LEU A 15 14.76 -6.74 0.73
CA LEU A 15 15.15 -7.75 -0.26
C LEU A 15 16.43 -7.43 -1.03
N GLY A 16 16.98 -6.22 -0.90
CA GLY A 16 18.15 -5.76 -1.64
C GLY A 16 17.93 -5.65 -3.15
N ILE A 17 16.68 -5.42 -3.60
CA ILE A 17 16.34 -5.32 -5.02
C ILE A 17 15.84 -3.91 -5.37
N THR A 18 15.91 -3.56 -6.66
CA THR A 18 15.38 -2.28 -7.15
C THR A 18 13.94 -2.41 -7.64
N ARG A 19 13.21 -1.29 -7.68
CA ARG A 19 11.87 -1.22 -8.30
C ARG A 19 11.86 -1.72 -9.74
N ASN A 20 12.90 -1.41 -10.51
CA ASN A 20 13.01 -1.84 -11.91
C ASN A 20 13.15 -3.36 -12.00
N HIS A 21 13.95 -3.97 -11.13
CA HIS A 21 14.07 -5.42 -11.05
C HIS A 21 12.70 -6.06 -10.76
N LEU A 22 11.97 -5.56 -9.76
CA LEU A 22 10.63 -6.03 -9.46
C LEU A 22 9.65 -5.84 -10.64
N ALA A 23 9.67 -4.69 -11.31
CA ALA A 23 8.78 -4.42 -12.43
C ALA A 23 8.98 -5.42 -13.59
N VAL A 24 10.23 -5.74 -13.90
CA VAL A 24 10.59 -6.73 -14.93
C VAL A 24 10.09 -8.13 -14.53
N GLU A 25 10.42 -8.58 -13.31
CA GLU A 25 10.05 -9.92 -12.83
C GLU A 25 8.53 -10.09 -12.68
N ALA A 26 7.83 -9.08 -12.14
CA ALA A 26 6.37 -9.11 -11.96
C ALA A 26 5.59 -8.87 -13.26
N LYS A 27 6.29 -8.55 -14.37
CA LYS A 27 5.69 -8.14 -15.65
C LYS A 27 4.70 -6.98 -15.47
N VAL A 28 5.02 -6.06 -14.58
CA VAL A 28 4.26 -4.83 -14.30
C VAL A 28 5.04 -3.66 -14.90
N ARG A 29 4.32 -2.72 -15.53
CA ARG A 29 4.98 -1.53 -16.09
C ARG A 29 5.64 -0.72 -14.97
N PRO A 30 6.91 -0.31 -15.10
CA PRO A 30 7.61 0.46 -14.07
C PRO A 30 6.85 1.73 -13.65
N THR A 31 6.16 2.37 -14.60
CA THR A 31 5.34 3.56 -14.36
C THR A 31 4.18 3.27 -13.41
N THR A 32 3.50 2.13 -13.57
CA THR A 32 2.42 1.71 -12.68
C THR A 32 2.94 1.50 -11.26
N LEU A 33 4.10 0.86 -11.11
CA LEU A 33 4.73 0.64 -9.81
C LEU A 33 5.12 1.98 -9.14
N LEU A 34 5.58 2.95 -9.92
CA LEU A 34 5.96 4.28 -9.44
C LEU A 34 4.73 5.11 -9.02
N GLU A 35 3.66 5.07 -9.80
CA GLU A 35 2.38 5.70 -9.45
C GLU A 35 1.79 5.10 -8.18
N MET A 36 1.92 3.78 -8.01
CA MET A 36 1.48 3.02 -6.85
C MET A 36 2.19 3.52 -5.59
N VAL A 37 3.53 3.58 -5.61
CA VAL A 37 4.32 4.07 -4.46
C VAL A 37 4.02 5.53 -4.12
N HIS A 38 3.81 6.39 -5.12
CA HIS A 38 3.53 7.80 -4.89
C HIS A 38 2.06 8.13 -4.59
N GLY A 39 1.20 7.12 -4.43
CA GLY A 39 -0.23 7.32 -4.15
C GLY A 39 -1.01 7.99 -5.28
N LYS A 40 -0.47 7.96 -6.50
CA LYS A 40 -1.10 8.53 -7.71
C LYS A 40 -2.01 7.53 -8.42
N THR A 41 -1.98 6.26 -8.02
CA THR A 41 -2.83 5.21 -8.59
C THR A 41 -4.26 5.35 -8.11
N GLN A 42 -5.18 5.68 -9.03
CA GLN A 42 -6.62 5.77 -8.76
C GLN A 42 -7.29 4.40 -8.64
N ALA A 43 -6.75 3.37 -9.29
CA ALA A 43 -7.26 2.01 -9.23
C ALA A 43 -6.13 0.99 -9.43
N VAL A 44 -6.12 -0.07 -8.63
CA VAL A 44 -5.23 -1.22 -8.80
C VAL A 44 -6.07 -2.49 -8.92
N LYS A 45 -5.74 -3.35 -9.88
CA LYS A 45 -6.40 -4.65 -10.01
C LYS A 45 -5.80 -5.64 -9.00
N PHE A 46 -6.63 -6.53 -8.47
CA PHE A 46 -6.16 -7.61 -7.59
C PHE A 46 -5.09 -8.48 -8.26
N ASP A 47 -5.24 -8.79 -9.54
CA ASP A 47 -4.22 -9.53 -10.31
C ASP A 47 -2.84 -8.86 -10.29
N THR A 48 -2.79 -7.53 -10.29
CA THR A 48 -1.53 -6.78 -10.20
C THR A 48 -0.91 -6.94 -8.83
N LEU A 49 -1.72 -6.85 -7.76
CA LEU A 49 -1.26 -7.06 -6.39
C LEU A 49 -0.74 -8.49 -6.18
N ILE A 50 -1.46 -9.49 -6.70
CA ILE A 50 -1.05 -10.91 -6.65
C ILE A 50 0.29 -11.08 -7.35
N LYS A 51 0.45 -10.58 -8.59
CA LYS A 51 1.73 -10.65 -9.32
C LYS A 51 2.88 -10.03 -8.55
N ILE A 52 2.66 -8.87 -7.92
CA ILE A 52 3.68 -8.20 -7.11
C ILE A 52 4.04 -9.08 -5.89
N LEU A 53 3.05 -9.54 -5.13
CA LEU A 53 3.26 -10.36 -3.94
C LEU A 53 3.93 -11.70 -4.27
N ASP A 54 3.52 -12.38 -5.34
CA ASP A 54 4.13 -13.62 -5.81
C ASP A 54 5.61 -13.37 -6.16
N THR A 55 5.88 -12.31 -6.90
CA THR A 55 7.26 -11.96 -7.29
C THR A 55 8.12 -11.65 -6.08
N LEU A 56 7.61 -10.86 -5.13
CA LEU A 56 8.30 -10.54 -3.88
C LEU A 56 8.64 -11.81 -3.08
N ASN A 57 7.66 -12.70 -2.90
CA ASN A 57 7.86 -13.94 -2.16
C ASN A 57 8.78 -14.94 -2.87
N ILE A 58 8.73 -15.00 -4.22
CA ILE A 58 9.66 -15.81 -5.01
C ILE A 58 11.10 -15.28 -4.83
N ILE A 59 11.30 -13.97 -4.86
CA ILE A 59 12.62 -13.36 -4.64
C ILE A 59 13.08 -13.59 -3.20
N ALA A 60 12.20 -13.41 -2.22
CA ALA A 60 12.49 -13.69 -0.80
C ALA A 60 12.98 -15.13 -0.61
N PHE A 61 12.27 -16.09 -1.19
CA PHE A 61 12.63 -17.51 -1.14
C PHE A 61 13.98 -17.78 -1.81
N LYS A 62 14.24 -17.19 -2.98
CA LYS A 62 15.54 -17.32 -3.68
C LYS A 62 16.70 -16.74 -2.87
N ASN A 63 16.45 -15.67 -2.10
CA ASN A 63 17.43 -15.01 -1.25
C ASN A 63 17.50 -15.61 0.16
N CYS A 64 16.88 -16.77 0.40
CA CYS A 64 16.85 -17.45 1.70
C CYS A 64 16.25 -16.62 2.85
N PHE A 65 15.34 -15.70 2.55
CA PHE A 65 14.53 -15.04 3.58
C PHE A 65 13.42 -15.99 4.07
N GLU A 66 13.30 -16.13 5.39
CA GLU A 66 12.23 -16.92 6.02
C GLU A 66 10.87 -16.17 6.05
N ARG A 67 10.90 -14.84 5.91
CA ARG A 67 9.72 -13.98 5.95
C ARG A 67 8.91 -14.12 4.65
N ARG A 68 7.58 -14.21 4.80
CA ARG A 68 6.62 -14.11 3.69
C ARG A 68 5.93 -12.75 3.72
N TYR A 69 5.91 -12.07 2.58
CA TYR A 69 5.23 -10.79 2.42
C TYR A 69 3.76 -11.01 2.09
N THR A 70 2.91 -10.29 2.80
CA THR A 70 1.45 -10.33 2.67
C THR A 70 0.91 -8.98 2.18
N ILE A 71 -0.39 -8.92 1.90
CA ILE A 71 -1.03 -7.67 1.52
C ILE A 71 -0.93 -6.59 2.60
N GLY A 72 -0.88 -6.97 3.89
CA GLY A 72 -0.76 -6.04 5.00
C GLY A 72 0.64 -5.43 5.12
N ASP A 73 1.68 -6.12 4.65
CA ASP A 73 3.02 -5.55 4.53
C ASP A 73 3.10 -4.54 3.37
N LEU A 74 2.33 -4.79 2.30
CA LEU A 74 2.34 -3.97 1.10
C LEU A 74 1.47 -2.71 1.23
N ILE A 75 0.27 -2.83 1.81
CA ILE A 75 -0.75 -1.77 1.85
C ILE A 75 -1.02 -1.36 3.30
N LYS A 76 -0.91 -0.04 3.56
CA LYS A 76 -1.30 0.56 4.83
C LYS A 76 -2.49 1.49 4.64
N TYR A 77 -3.49 1.32 5.51
CA TYR A 77 -4.64 2.20 5.63
C TYR A 77 -4.49 3.09 6.87
N GLU A 78 -4.62 4.39 6.69
CA GLU A 78 -4.61 5.38 7.77
C GLU A 78 -5.92 6.16 7.75
N PHE A 79 -6.60 6.20 8.89
CA PHE A 79 -7.84 6.96 9.07
C PHE A 79 -7.63 8.02 10.14
N THR A 80 -7.91 9.27 9.80
CA THR A 80 -7.83 10.39 10.74
C THR A 80 -9.20 11.07 10.83
N LEU A 81 -9.75 11.16 12.04
CA LEU A 81 -10.95 11.94 12.34
C LEU A 81 -10.58 13.41 12.55
N ARG A 82 -11.43 14.32 12.08
CA ARG A 82 -11.35 15.72 12.48
C ARG A 82 -11.88 15.87 13.90
N MET A 83 -11.03 16.37 14.77
CA MET A 83 -11.37 16.65 16.17
C MET A 83 -11.53 18.16 16.36
N VAL A 84 -12.59 18.60 17.03
CA VAL A 84 -12.71 19.97 17.58
C VAL A 84 -13.08 19.85 19.05
N ASN A 85 -12.31 20.50 19.92
CA ASN A 85 -12.46 20.42 21.37
C ASN A 85 -12.53 18.97 21.92
N GLY A 86 -11.84 18.02 21.25
CA GLY A 86 -11.83 16.61 21.64
C GLY A 86 -13.03 15.79 21.15
N ILE A 87 -13.94 16.39 20.38
CA ILE A 87 -15.13 15.74 19.82
C ILE A 87 -14.87 15.42 18.33
N PRO A 88 -15.09 14.18 17.87
CA PRO A 88 -14.96 13.80 16.47
C PRO A 88 -16.14 14.34 15.66
N ILE A 89 -15.93 15.40 14.87
CA ILE A 89 -17.00 16.04 14.08
C ILE A 89 -17.54 15.09 13.02
N ASP A 90 -16.68 14.27 12.41
CA ASP A 90 -17.07 13.35 11.33
C ASP A 90 -18.04 12.23 11.79
N LEU A 91 -18.35 12.17 13.10
CA LEU A 91 -19.29 11.23 13.72
C LEU A 91 -20.48 11.93 14.40
N MET A 92 -20.60 13.25 14.25
CA MET A 92 -21.77 14.00 14.69
C MET A 92 -22.85 13.83 13.62
N ASP A 93 -23.99 13.22 13.97
CA ASP A 93 -25.14 13.13 13.06
C ASP A 93 -25.60 14.55 12.69
N ASP A 94 -25.83 14.80 11.40
CA ASP A 94 -26.33 16.09 10.86
C ASP A 94 -27.70 16.49 11.46
N ASP A 95 -28.39 15.57 12.15
CA ASP A 95 -29.74 15.77 12.71
C ASP A 95 -29.79 16.61 13.99
N PHE A 96 -28.66 17.10 14.51
CA PHE A 96 -28.66 18.13 15.57
C PHE A 96 -28.69 19.53 14.95
N GLU A 97 -29.70 19.81 14.13
CA GLU A 97 -30.14 21.18 13.91
C GLU A 97 -30.71 21.72 15.23
N GLU A 98 -30.17 22.88 15.62
CA GLU A 98 -30.49 23.73 16.77
C GLU A 98 -31.87 23.50 17.43
N VAL A 99 -31.84 23.27 18.75
CA VAL A 99 -32.97 23.61 19.66
C VAL A 99 -32.67 24.94 20.32
#